data_AF-W2ULH3-F1
#
_entry.id   AF-W2ULH3-F1
#
_cell.length_a   1.000
_cell.length_b   1.000
_cell.length_c   1.000
_cell.angle_alpha   90.00
_cell.angle_beta   90.00
_cell.angle_gamma   90.00
#
_symmetry.space_group_name_H-M   'P 1'
#
loop_
_entity.id
_entity.type
_entity.pdbx_description
1 polymer ?
#
loop_
_entity_poly.entity_id
_entity_poly.type
_entity_poly.pdbx_seq_one_letter_code
_entity_poly.pdbx_strand_id
1 'polypeptide(L)'
;MSSLLFKPGKITREYISGKRMTYANPFRFFLSAAIIYAFVFGFTRDFSDLDLAMEDQNFINIVNSNDSRERDSIFAEKDEKPLKEASTLLASNLKKRDFITLKNPKKTFDSINNMPSSLNRFIYKAGLFERGINNKYFFTYQKALDTLQIDSSFENKLSFNVAHSIVRIERQPGTFVNTLISRVPFMIFFFLPVFAVFIWLLYLRRNFTYMDHLVFSFHTQTTFIILITIAFIIDNIAELSAISIALILFLLYLYKAMRNFYQQGRFKTIVKFTILNSFFFILAVIAITILFLASAITY
;
A
#
# COMPACT_ATOMS: atom_id res chain seq x y z
N MET A 1 -30.81 -3.65 -6.49
CA MET A 1 -29.54 -4.00 -7.18
C MET A 1 -29.52 -3.55 -8.65
N SER A 2 -30.44 -4.03 -9.50
CA SER A 2 -30.43 -3.80 -10.96
C SER A 2 -30.39 -2.32 -11.37
N SER A 3 -31.14 -1.45 -10.71
CA SER A 3 -31.15 -0.01 -11.02
C SER A 3 -29.80 0.69 -10.80
N LEU A 4 -28.92 0.17 -9.93
CA LEU A 4 -27.62 0.81 -9.67
C LEU A 4 -26.68 0.57 -10.83
N LEU A 5 -26.61 -0.68 -11.31
CA LEU A 5 -25.71 -1.11 -12.37
C LEU A 5 -26.18 -0.62 -13.75
N PHE A 6 -27.48 -0.65 -14.02
CA PHE A 6 -28.01 -0.39 -15.36
C PHE A 6 -28.57 1.04 -15.57
N LYS A 7 -28.75 1.84 -14.51
CA LYS A 7 -29.22 3.24 -14.60
C LYS A 7 -28.25 4.20 -13.88
N PRO A 8 -27.07 4.46 -14.46
CA PRO A 8 -26.00 5.22 -13.82
C PRO A 8 -26.47 6.62 -13.38
N GLY A 9 -26.18 6.99 -12.13
CA GLY A 9 -26.52 8.28 -11.52
C GLY A 9 -28.00 8.50 -11.18
N LYS A 10 -28.91 7.61 -11.59
CA LYS A 10 -30.36 7.74 -11.30
C LYS A 10 -30.66 7.56 -9.82
N ILE A 11 -30.11 6.51 -9.20
CA ILE A 11 -30.34 6.23 -7.78
C ILE A 11 -29.86 7.37 -6.90
N THR A 12 -28.63 7.84 -7.12
CA THR A 12 -28.06 8.98 -6.39
C THR A 12 -28.98 10.19 -6.43
N ARG A 13 -29.49 10.52 -7.62
CA ARG A 13 -30.40 11.64 -7.81
C ARG A 13 -31.72 11.47 -7.07
N GLU A 14 -32.34 10.29 -7.17
CA GLU A 14 -33.61 10.01 -6.49
C GLU A 14 -33.47 9.92 -4.96
N TYR A 15 -32.33 9.42 -4.47
CA TYR A 15 -32.00 9.37 -3.05
C TYR A 15 -31.89 10.79 -2.47
N ILE A 16 -31.16 11.67 -3.16
CA ILE A 16 -30.98 13.07 -2.76
C ILE A 16 -32.28 13.86 -2.88
N SER A 17 -33.11 13.57 -3.89
CA SER A 17 -34.43 14.22 -4.06
C SER A 17 -35.49 13.75 -3.05
N GLY A 18 -35.11 13.02 -1.99
CA GLY A 18 -36.00 12.67 -0.89
C GLY A 18 -36.58 11.25 -0.93
N LYS A 19 -36.32 10.43 -1.95
CA LYS A 19 -36.78 9.01 -1.99
C LYS A 19 -35.87 8.08 -1.18
N ARG A 20 -35.49 8.49 0.03
CA ARG A 20 -34.48 7.82 0.87
C ARG A 20 -34.95 6.46 1.40
N MET A 21 -36.26 6.28 1.60
CA MET A 21 -36.86 5.02 2.08
C MET A 21 -36.87 3.92 1.01
N THR A 22 -36.77 4.28 -0.27
CA THR A 22 -36.82 3.31 -1.39
C THR A 22 -35.47 2.64 -1.64
N TYR A 23 -34.37 3.26 -1.21
CA TYR A 23 -33.02 2.78 -1.50
C TYR A 23 -32.25 2.49 -0.22
N ALA A 24 -31.37 1.48 -0.27
CA ALA A 24 -30.45 1.21 0.82
C ALA A 24 -29.58 2.44 1.11
N ASN A 25 -29.26 2.64 2.38
CA ASN A 25 -28.35 3.69 2.80
C ASN A 25 -27.00 3.53 2.05
N PRO A 26 -26.50 4.56 1.34
CA PRO A 26 -25.32 4.46 0.47
C PRO A 26 -24.07 3.96 1.20
N PHE A 27 -23.87 4.42 2.43
CA PHE A 27 -22.76 3.98 3.28
C PHE A 27 -22.88 2.50 3.63
N ARG A 28 -24.06 2.06 4.10
CA ARG A 28 -24.27 0.66 4.49
C ARG A 28 -24.09 -0.26 3.28
N PHE A 29 -24.61 0.14 2.14
CA PHE A 29 -24.52 -0.62 0.90
C PHE A 29 -23.07 -0.74 0.41
N PHE A 30 -22.30 0.35 0.47
CA PHE A 30 -20.86 0.32 0.21
C PHE A 30 -20.13 -0.64 1.14
N LEU A 31 -20.36 -0.54 2.44
CA LEU A 31 -19.70 -1.39 3.44
C LEU A 31 -19.99 -2.87 3.20
N SER A 32 -21.25 -3.22 2.92
CA SER A 32 -21.62 -4.60 2.56
C SER A 32 -20.88 -5.10 1.33
N ALA A 33 -20.80 -4.30 0.26
CA ALA A 33 -20.06 -4.68 -0.94
C ALA A 33 -18.54 -4.82 -0.69
N ALA A 34 -17.96 -3.92 0.12
CA ALA A 34 -16.55 -3.97 0.49
C ALA A 34 -16.22 -5.20 1.34
N ILE A 35 -17.09 -5.58 2.28
CA ILE A 35 -16.95 -6.80 3.08
C ILE A 35 -17.02 -8.04 2.18
N ILE A 36 -17.99 -8.10 1.25
CA ILE A 36 -18.09 -9.21 0.29
C ILE A 36 -16.82 -9.31 -0.56
N TYR A 37 -16.33 -8.18 -1.08
CA TYR A 37 -15.08 -8.16 -1.84
C TYR A 37 -13.89 -8.66 -1.02
N ALA A 38 -13.75 -8.20 0.23
CA ALA A 38 -12.68 -8.63 1.12
C ALA A 38 -12.73 -10.13 1.39
N PHE A 39 -13.94 -10.68 1.59
CA PHE A 39 -14.15 -12.11 1.77
C PHE A 39 -13.79 -12.88 0.50
N VAL A 40 -14.33 -12.51 -0.66
CA VAL A 40 -14.03 -13.19 -1.93
C VAL A 40 -12.53 -13.13 -2.25
N PHE A 41 -11.92 -11.95 -2.15
CA PHE A 41 -10.52 -11.78 -2.51
C PHE A 41 -9.57 -12.43 -1.49
N GLY A 42 -9.84 -12.27 -0.19
CA GLY A 42 -9.00 -12.80 0.87
C GLY A 42 -9.03 -14.32 1.02
N PHE A 43 -10.13 -14.98 0.65
CA PHE A 43 -10.21 -16.45 0.64
C PHE A 43 -9.61 -17.08 -0.62
N THR A 44 -9.62 -16.37 -1.76
CA THR A 44 -9.18 -16.93 -3.04
C THR A 44 -7.70 -16.67 -3.34
N ARG A 45 -7.13 -15.58 -2.85
CA ARG A 45 -5.73 -15.21 -3.11
C ARG A 45 -4.92 -15.35 -1.83
N ASP A 46 -4.19 -16.46 -1.71
CA ASP A 46 -3.12 -16.59 -0.73
C ASP A 46 -1.78 -16.36 -1.41
N PHE A 47 -1.00 -15.41 -0.87
CA PHE A 47 0.35 -15.12 -1.34
C PHE A 47 1.43 -15.83 -0.51
N SER A 48 1.06 -16.72 0.43
CA SER A 48 1.99 -17.47 1.29
C SER A 48 3.01 -18.32 0.53
N ASP A 49 2.71 -18.76 -0.69
CA ASP A 49 3.68 -19.44 -1.57
C ASP A 49 4.94 -18.61 -1.84
N LEU A 50 4.84 -17.27 -1.79
CA LEU A 50 6.00 -16.38 -1.91
C LEU A 50 6.94 -16.48 -0.70
N ASP A 51 6.41 -16.84 0.48
CA ASP A 51 7.22 -17.04 1.68
C ASP A 51 8.05 -18.32 1.54
N LEU A 52 7.42 -19.40 1.05
CA LEU A 52 8.09 -20.68 0.77
C LEU A 52 9.20 -20.52 -0.27
N ALA A 53 8.91 -19.80 -1.37
CA ALA A 53 9.90 -19.53 -2.41
C ALA A 53 11.12 -18.74 -1.89
N MET A 54 10.91 -17.82 -0.94
CA MET A 54 12.01 -17.07 -0.32
C MET A 54 12.81 -17.88 0.69
N GLU A 55 12.17 -18.82 1.40
CA GLU A 55 12.86 -19.76 2.28
C GLU A 55 13.80 -20.68 1.49
N ASP A 56 13.32 -21.24 0.37
CA ASP A 56 14.12 -22.09 -0.52
C ASP A 56 15.33 -21.35 -1.11
N GLN A 57 15.15 -20.11 -1.58
CA GLN A 57 16.27 -19.31 -2.08
C GLN A 57 17.31 -19.00 -1.00
N ASN A 58 16.86 -18.71 0.22
CA ASN A 58 17.77 -18.48 1.35
C ASN A 58 18.56 -19.76 1.68
N PHE A 59 17.92 -20.93 1.63
CA PHE A 59 18.61 -22.22 1.81
C PHE A 59 19.68 -22.45 0.73
N ILE A 60 19.34 -22.26 -0.56
CA ILE A 60 20.30 -22.41 -1.68
C ILE A 60 21.49 -21.44 -1.52
N ASN A 61 21.24 -20.20 -1.14
CA ASN A 61 22.30 -19.21 -0.92
C ASN A 61 23.22 -19.59 0.24
N ILE A 62 22.68 -20.14 1.34
CA ILE A 62 23.48 -20.63 2.47
C ILE A 62 24.39 -21.79 2.01
N VAL A 63 23.84 -22.75 1.25
CA VAL A 63 24.61 -23.89 0.72
C VAL A 63 25.74 -23.42 -0.18
N ASN A 64 25.48 -22.50 -1.13
CA ASN A 64 26.49 -21.96 -2.04
C ASN A 64 27.53 -21.06 -1.34
N SER A 65 27.13 -20.35 -0.27
CA SER A 65 28.04 -19.49 0.51
C SER A 65 29.08 -20.26 1.32
N ASN A 66 28.76 -21.51 1.69
CA ASN A 66 29.72 -22.40 2.34
C ASN A 66 30.71 -23.00 1.34
N ASP A 67 30.30 -23.18 0.07
CA ASP A 67 31.15 -23.73 -1.01
C ASP A 67 32.10 -22.69 -1.62
N SER A 68 31.77 -21.40 -1.52
CA SER A 68 32.58 -20.29 -2.04
C SER A 68 33.68 -19.79 -1.07
N ARG A 69 33.67 -20.23 0.20
CA ARG A 69 34.75 -19.91 1.16
C ARG A 69 36.10 -20.57 0.82
N GLU A 70 36.14 -21.52 -0.11
CA GLU A 70 37.37 -22.15 -0.59
C GLU A 70 38.00 -21.49 -1.83
N ARG A 71 37.34 -20.53 -2.52
CA ARG A 71 37.79 -20.09 -3.86
C ARG A 71 38.10 -18.62 -4.08
N ASP A 72 37.92 -17.75 -3.09
CA ASP A 72 38.17 -16.31 -3.25
C ASP A 72 39.53 -15.89 -2.64
N SER A 73 40.59 -16.47 -3.18
CA SER A 73 41.86 -15.77 -3.35
C SER A 73 42.07 -15.66 -4.85
N ILE A 74 42.41 -14.46 -5.33
CA ILE A 74 42.72 -14.10 -6.72
C ILE A 74 41.52 -13.41 -7.45
N PHE A 75 41.73 -12.11 -7.71
CA PHE A 75 41.06 -11.17 -8.64
C PHE A 75 40.21 -10.06 -8.01
N ALA A 76 40.86 -8.88 -7.93
CA ALA A 76 40.29 -7.58 -7.63
C ALA A 76 40.49 -6.63 -8.85
N GLU A 77 39.72 -5.53 -8.86
CA GLU A 77 39.63 -4.40 -9.83
C GLU A 77 38.84 -4.66 -11.12
N LYS A 78 38.08 -3.74 -11.73
CA LYS A 78 37.86 -2.26 -11.67
C LYS A 78 36.55 -2.02 -12.51
N ASP A 79 35.60 -1.10 -12.28
CA ASP A 79 35.54 0.37 -12.43
C ASP A 79 34.03 0.77 -12.40
N GLU A 80 33.64 1.92 -11.81
CA GLU A 80 32.24 2.44 -11.78
C GLU A 80 32.14 3.88 -12.36
N LYS A 81 30.95 4.23 -12.88
CA LYS A 81 30.52 5.58 -13.33
C LYS A 81 29.44 6.14 -12.37
N PRO A 82 29.26 7.48 -12.28
CA PRO A 82 28.99 8.16 -11.00
C PRO A 82 27.52 8.50 -10.68
N LEU A 83 26.52 7.90 -11.32
CA LEU A 83 25.09 8.18 -11.00
C LEU A 83 24.31 6.96 -10.48
N LYS A 84 24.93 5.77 -10.52
CA LYS A 84 24.49 4.62 -9.70
C LYS A 84 24.99 4.74 -8.26
N GLU A 85 26.08 5.46 -8.03
CA GLU A 85 26.76 5.58 -6.75
C GLU A 85 25.85 5.97 -5.57
N ALA A 86 24.84 6.83 -5.69
CA ALA A 86 24.03 7.17 -4.51
C ALA A 86 23.19 5.99 -3.96
N SER A 87 22.57 5.19 -4.83
CA SER A 87 21.74 4.04 -4.43
C SER A 87 22.54 2.73 -4.37
N THR A 88 23.55 2.60 -5.24
CA THR A 88 24.52 1.50 -5.22
C THR A 88 25.48 1.63 -4.03
N LEU A 89 26.03 2.80 -3.66
CA LEU A 89 26.84 2.95 -2.43
C LEU A 89 26.01 2.74 -1.17
N LEU A 90 24.71 3.05 -1.16
CA LEU A 90 23.84 2.73 -0.02
C LEU A 90 23.63 1.21 0.10
N ALA A 91 23.35 0.49 -1.00
CA ALA A 91 23.10 -0.94 -0.97
C ALA A 91 24.39 -1.80 -0.89
N SER A 92 25.48 -1.37 -1.53
CA SER A 92 26.74 -2.10 -1.67
C SER A 92 27.70 -1.86 -0.50
N ASN A 93 27.74 -0.65 0.08
CA ASN A 93 28.49 -0.44 1.34
C ASN A 93 27.79 -1.01 2.58
N LEU A 94 26.50 -1.34 2.50
CA LEU A 94 25.79 -2.03 3.58
C LEU A 94 25.95 -3.56 3.53
N LYS A 95 26.08 -4.16 2.32
CA LYS A 95 26.28 -5.61 2.16
C LYS A 95 27.73 -6.09 2.31
N LYS A 96 28.73 -5.22 2.17
CA LYS A 96 30.15 -5.63 2.06
C LYS A 96 31.08 -5.09 3.15
N ARG A 97 30.59 -4.95 4.38
CA ARG A 97 31.47 -4.80 5.55
C ARG A 97 31.19 -5.91 6.57
N ASP A 98 32.03 -6.93 6.48
CA ASP A 98 32.45 -7.73 7.62
C ASP A 98 32.57 -6.86 8.87
N PHE A 99 31.92 -7.28 9.96
CA PHE A 99 32.30 -7.02 11.35
C PHE A 99 33.11 -5.72 11.67
N ILE A 100 32.63 -4.54 11.26
CA ILE A 100 33.23 -3.25 11.70
C ILE A 100 32.40 -2.56 12.81
N THR A 101 31.23 -3.09 13.21
CA THR A 101 30.27 -2.29 14.01
C THR A 101 29.99 -2.77 15.45
N LEU A 102 30.74 -3.73 16.00
CA LEU A 102 30.46 -4.28 17.35
C LEU A 102 31.65 -4.37 18.30
N LYS A 103 32.79 -3.74 18.00
CA LYS A 103 33.85 -3.57 19.01
C LYS A 103 33.40 -2.67 20.17
N ASN A 104 32.36 -1.83 19.96
CA ASN A 104 31.64 -1.03 20.97
C ASN A 104 30.24 -0.60 20.43
N PRO A 105 29.18 -1.41 20.56
CA PRO A 105 27.84 -1.11 20.03
C PRO A 105 27.29 0.24 20.50
N LYS A 106 27.54 0.58 21.77
CA LYS A 106 27.14 1.86 22.38
C LYS A 106 27.77 3.06 21.67
N LYS A 107 29.08 3.03 21.39
CA LYS A 107 29.79 4.13 20.70
C LYS A 107 29.26 4.36 19.29
N THR A 108 28.95 3.28 18.57
CA THR A 108 28.31 3.39 17.25
C THR A 108 26.95 4.08 17.38
N PHE A 109 26.13 3.64 18.34
CA PHE A 109 24.81 4.23 18.55
C PHE A 109 24.90 5.72 18.92
N ASP A 110 25.79 6.08 19.84
CA ASP A 110 26.01 7.47 20.26
C ASP A 110 26.44 8.36 19.09
N SER A 111 27.32 7.84 18.20
CA SER A 111 27.73 8.55 17.00
C SER A 111 26.56 8.84 16.04
N ILE A 112 25.62 7.89 15.92
CA ILE A 112 24.40 8.07 15.13
C ILE A 112 23.49 9.08 15.82
N ASN A 113 23.35 8.99 17.15
CA ASN A 113 22.47 9.86 17.92
C ASN A 113 22.87 11.35 17.83
N ASN A 114 24.15 11.63 17.67
CA ASN A 114 24.70 12.98 17.50
C ASN A 114 24.56 13.54 16.07
N MET A 115 23.98 12.80 15.12
CA MET A 115 23.76 13.30 13.76
C MET A 115 22.73 14.45 13.75
N PRO A 116 23.02 15.56 13.02
CA PRO A 116 22.16 16.73 13.00
C PRO A 116 20.84 16.50 12.23
N SER A 117 20.88 15.69 11.17
CA SER A 117 19.69 15.35 10.39
C SER A 117 18.87 14.25 11.07
N SER A 118 17.61 14.57 11.41
CA SER A 118 16.67 13.62 12.03
C SER A 118 16.36 12.44 11.12
N LEU A 119 16.20 12.68 9.81
CA LEU A 119 15.95 11.63 8.83
C LEU A 119 17.15 10.66 8.73
N ASN A 120 18.37 11.20 8.66
CA ASN A 120 19.57 10.37 8.57
C ASN A 120 19.74 9.54 9.84
N ARG A 121 19.62 10.19 11.01
CA ARG A 121 19.71 9.50 12.31
C ARG A 121 18.71 8.34 12.40
N PHE A 122 17.47 8.56 12.00
CA PHE A 122 16.43 7.54 11.94
C PHE A 122 16.80 6.37 11.01
N ILE A 123 17.24 6.65 9.78
CA ILE A 123 17.63 5.64 8.79
C ILE A 123 18.81 4.80 9.29
N TYR A 124 19.85 5.44 9.83
CA TYR A 124 21.03 4.74 10.35
C TYR A 124 20.70 3.89 11.60
N LYS A 125 19.81 4.37 12.48
CA LYS A 125 19.29 3.58 13.61
C LYS A 125 18.52 2.35 13.12
N ALA A 126 17.62 2.52 12.14
CA ALA A 126 16.88 1.40 11.57
C ALA A 126 17.83 0.35 10.96
N GLY A 127 18.80 0.78 10.13
CA GLY A 127 19.80 -0.14 9.57
C GLY A 127 20.72 -0.79 10.60
N LEU A 128 20.99 -0.14 11.75
CA LEU A 128 21.70 -0.77 12.87
C LEU A 128 20.85 -1.88 13.51
N PHE A 129 19.58 -1.59 13.79
CA PHE A 129 18.66 -2.57 14.38
C PHE A 129 18.41 -3.76 13.45
N GLU A 130 18.25 -3.52 12.15
CA GLU A 130 18.01 -4.54 11.13
C GLU A 130 19.15 -5.56 11.10
N ARG A 131 20.40 -5.06 11.04
CA ARG A 131 21.60 -5.90 11.14
C ARG A 131 21.67 -6.65 12.46
N GLY A 132 21.26 -6.02 13.55
CA GLY A 132 21.18 -6.66 14.87
C GLY A 132 20.22 -7.87 14.89
N ILE A 133 19.06 -7.72 14.26
CA ILE A 133 18.04 -8.77 14.14
C ILE A 133 18.50 -9.88 13.20
N ASN A 134 19.07 -9.53 12.04
CA ASN A 134 19.55 -10.50 11.06
C ASN A 134 20.69 -11.37 11.60
N ASN A 135 21.58 -10.80 12.42
CA ASN A 135 22.67 -11.54 13.09
C ASN A 135 22.24 -12.17 14.43
N LYS A 136 20.95 -12.18 14.76
CA LYS A 136 20.37 -12.81 15.96
C LYS A 136 20.87 -12.25 17.31
N TYR A 137 21.37 -11.01 17.35
CA TYR A 137 21.78 -10.37 18.61
C TYR A 137 20.57 -10.05 19.50
N PHE A 138 19.49 -9.56 18.90
CA PHE A 138 18.24 -9.24 19.58
C PHE A 138 17.04 -9.39 18.64
N PHE A 139 15.88 -9.73 19.21
CA PHE A 139 14.61 -9.84 18.48
C PHE A 139 13.52 -8.95 19.07
N THR A 140 13.66 -8.54 20.33
CA THR A 140 12.73 -7.64 21.01
C THR A 140 13.38 -6.30 21.26
N TYR A 141 12.55 -5.25 21.30
CA TYR A 141 13.03 -3.90 21.54
C TYR A 141 13.77 -3.79 22.88
N GLN A 142 13.25 -4.43 23.95
CA GLN A 142 13.92 -4.44 25.26
C GLN A 142 15.32 -5.06 25.18
N LYS A 143 15.45 -6.22 24.54
CA LYS A 143 16.75 -6.87 24.38
C LYS A 143 17.73 -6.03 23.56
N ALA A 144 17.22 -5.23 22.61
CA ALA A 144 18.03 -4.28 21.86
C ALA A 144 18.54 -3.13 22.74
N LEU A 145 17.70 -2.60 23.64
CA LEU A 145 18.11 -1.58 24.63
C LEU A 145 19.23 -2.12 25.53
N ASP A 146 19.05 -3.32 26.07
CA ASP A 146 20.01 -3.96 26.98
C ASP A 146 21.34 -4.26 26.28
N THR A 147 21.27 -4.82 25.06
CA THR A 147 22.47 -5.19 24.27
C THR A 147 23.27 -3.98 23.83
N LEU A 148 22.60 -2.89 23.45
CA LEU A 148 23.26 -1.67 23.00
C LEU A 148 23.58 -0.70 24.14
N GLN A 149 23.04 -0.93 25.35
CA GLN A 149 23.11 -0.06 26.52
C GLN A 149 22.59 1.35 26.23
N ILE A 150 21.40 1.44 25.65
CA ILE A 150 20.75 2.69 25.22
C ILE A 150 19.40 2.86 25.93
N ASP A 151 18.99 4.12 26.10
CA ASP A 151 17.69 4.42 26.66
C ASP A 151 16.56 4.29 25.65
N SER A 152 15.36 4.01 26.17
CA SER A 152 14.16 4.03 25.35
C SER A 152 13.84 5.45 24.90
N SER A 153 13.51 5.59 23.61
CA SER A 153 12.96 6.83 23.06
C SER A 153 11.98 6.51 21.94
N PHE A 154 11.11 7.45 21.62
CA PHE A 154 10.15 7.30 20.52
C PHE A 154 10.87 6.99 19.20
N GLU A 155 11.94 7.73 18.90
CA GLU A 155 12.73 7.52 17.68
C GLU A 155 13.38 6.13 17.65
N ASN A 156 13.98 5.70 18.77
CA ASN A 156 14.61 4.38 18.86
C ASN A 156 13.59 3.26 18.67
N LYS A 157 12.40 3.40 19.27
CA LYS A 157 11.30 2.43 19.15
C LYS A 157 10.78 2.39 17.72
N LEU A 158 10.59 3.54 17.08
CA LEU A 158 10.13 3.61 15.70
C LEU A 158 11.17 3.00 14.73
N SER A 159 12.45 3.36 14.89
CA SER A 159 13.55 2.79 14.09
C SER A 159 13.65 1.28 14.28
N PHE A 160 13.48 0.77 15.50
CA PHE A 160 13.46 -0.66 15.78
C PHE A 160 12.27 -1.36 15.10
N ASN A 161 11.07 -0.80 15.23
CA ASN A 161 9.87 -1.39 14.61
C ASN A 161 10.02 -1.47 13.09
N VAL A 162 10.48 -0.39 12.44
CA VAL A 162 10.73 -0.39 10.99
C VAL A 162 11.79 -1.41 10.60
N ALA A 163 12.89 -1.50 11.35
CA ALA A 163 13.89 -2.52 11.12
C ALA A 163 13.33 -3.95 11.23
N HIS A 164 12.53 -4.20 12.27
CA HIS A 164 11.88 -5.49 12.49
C HIS A 164 10.92 -5.84 11.35
N SER A 165 10.09 -4.88 10.92
CA SER A 165 9.19 -5.07 9.79
C SER A 165 9.95 -5.30 8.48
N ILE A 166 11.05 -4.60 8.21
CA ILE A 166 11.91 -4.84 7.03
C ILE A 166 12.40 -6.28 7.03
N VAL A 167 13.00 -6.74 8.14
CA VAL A 167 13.48 -8.13 8.25
C VAL A 167 12.35 -9.13 8.07
N ARG A 168 11.15 -8.84 8.60
CA ARG A 168 10.00 -9.72 8.45
C ARG A 168 9.49 -9.76 7.00
N ILE A 169 9.44 -8.63 6.30
CA ILE A 169 9.06 -8.54 4.88
C ILE A 169 10.07 -9.29 4.01
N GLU A 170 11.37 -9.15 4.30
CA GLU A 170 12.46 -9.87 3.63
C GLU A 170 12.49 -11.38 3.92
N ARG A 171 11.70 -11.87 4.87
CA ARG A 171 11.59 -13.31 5.16
C ARG A 171 10.25 -13.88 4.74
N GLN A 172 9.20 -13.06 4.82
CA GLN A 172 7.81 -13.45 4.62
C GLN A 172 7.07 -12.37 3.79
N PRO A 173 7.44 -12.19 2.50
CA PRO A 173 6.83 -11.19 1.61
C PRO A 173 5.35 -11.45 1.34
N GLY A 174 4.95 -12.71 1.23
CA GLY A 174 3.60 -13.19 0.95
C GLY A 174 2.66 -12.86 2.09
N THR A 175 3.06 -13.19 3.32
CA THR A 175 2.33 -12.79 4.53
C THR A 175 2.19 -11.26 4.63
N PHE A 176 3.20 -10.50 4.19
CA PHE A 176 3.12 -9.03 4.16
C PHE A 176 2.10 -8.55 3.12
N VAL A 177 2.11 -9.10 1.91
CA VAL A 177 1.13 -8.80 0.85
C VAL A 177 -0.29 -9.14 1.31
N ASN A 178 -0.50 -10.30 1.93
CA ASN A 178 -1.78 -10.69 2.54
C ASN A 178 -2.24 -9.65 3.58
N THR A 179 -1.32 -9.17 4.42
CA THR A 179 -1.60 -8.12 5.41
C THR A 179 -2.03 -6.81 4.75
N LEU A 180 -1.36 -6.38 3.67
CA LEU A 180 -1.75 -5.19 2.91
C LEU A 180 -3.16 -5.32 2.33
N ILE A 181 -3.44 -6.43 1.66
CA ILE A 181 -4.72 -6.73 1.03
C ILE A 181 -5.87 -6.66 2.04
N SER A 182 -5.69 -7.26 3.23
CA SER A 182 -6.71 -7.28 4.28
C SER A 182 -7.12 -5.87 4.76
N ARG A 183 -6.25 -4.88 4.57
CA ARG A 183 -6.45 -3.48 4.98
C ARG A 183 -7.03 -2.60 3.87
N VAL A 184 -7.00 -3.04 2.61
CA VAL A 184 -7.53 -2.29 1.45
C VAL A 184 -8.99 -1.85 1.62
N PRO A 185 -9.94 -2.69 2.07
CA PRO A 185 -11.35 -2.29 2.22
C PRO A 185 -11.52 -1.10 3.18
N PHE A 186 -10.81 -1.11 4.30
CA PHE A 186 -10.80 -0.01 5.26
C PHE A 186 -10.17 1.25 4.68
N MET A 187 -9.07 1.12 3.92
CA MET A 187 -8.44 2.26 3.27
C MET A 187 -9.36 2.93 2.25
N ILE A 188 -10.07 2.15 1.42
CA ILE A 188 -11.06 2.67 0.46
C ILE A 188 -12.18 3.42 1.18
N PHE A 189 -12.59 2.96 2.37
CA PHE A 189 -13.61 3.65 3.14
C PHE A 189 -13.19 5.07 3.56
N PHE A 190 -11.97 5.24 4.11
CA PHE A 190 -11.45 6.57 4.49
C PHE A 190 -11.06 7.44 3.28
N PHE A 191 -10.76 6.80 2.15
CA PHE A 191 -10.49 7.48 0.88
C PHE A 191 -11.73 8.22 0.35
N LEU A 192 -12.95 7.69 0.56
CA LEU A 192 -14.17 8.24 -0.03
C LEU A 192 -14.54 9.66 0.44
N PRO A 193 -14.49 10.00 1.74
CA PRO A 193 -14.67 11.37 2.21
C PRO A 193 -13.72 12.36 1.56
N VAL A 194 -12.45 11.98 1.41
CA VAL A 194 -11.41 12.81 0.75
C VAL A 194 -11.73 12.96 -0.73
N PHE A 195 -12.03 11.87 -1.42
CA PHE A 195 -12.41 11.89 -2.84
C PHE A 195 -13.66 12.75 -3.10
N ALA A 196 -14.65 12.71 -2.20
CA ALA A 196 -15.84 13.55 -2.27
C ALA A 196 -15.52 15.04 -2.19
N VAL A 197 -14.47 15.45 -1.44
CA VAL A 197 -13.99 16.85 -1.43
C VAL A 197 -13.52 17.27 -2.82
N PHE A 198 -12.79 16.43 -3.55
CA PHE A 198 -12.34 16.76 -4.91
C PHE A 198 -13.51 16.91 -5.89
N ILE A 199 -14.52 16.04 -5.78
CA ILE A 199 -15.75 16.20 -6.56
C ILE A 199 -16.44 17.52 -6.18
N TRP A 200 -16.57 17.80 -4.89
CA TRP A 200 -17.18 19.04 -4.41
C TRP A 200 -16.44 20.27 -4.96
N LEU A 201 -15.11 20.30 -4.91
CA LEU A 201 -14.28 21.37 -5.50
C LEU A 201 -14.54 21.52 -7.00
N LEU A 202 -14.62 20.40 -7.74
CA LEU A 202 -14.88 20.41 -9.18
C LEU A 202 -16.28 20.95 -9.52
N TYR A 203 -17.24 20.82 -8.61
CA TYR A 203 -18.63 21.26 -8.76
C TYR A 203 -19.02 22.43 -7.86
N LEU A 204 -18.04 23.16 -7.30
CA LEU A 204 -18.23 24.21 -6.29
C LEU A 204 -19.24 25.30 -6.70
N ARG A 205 -19.34 25.59 -8.01
CA ARG A 205 -20.27 26.58 -8.57
C ARG A 205 -21.71 26.07 -8.74
N ARG A 206 -22.09 24.96 -8.12
CA ARG A 206 -23.41 24.33 -8.27
C ARG A 206 -24.05 24.12 -6.91
N ASN A 207 -25.38 24.03 -6.90
CA ASN A 207 -26.19 23.90 -5.69
C ASN A 207 -26.20 22.46 -5.13
N PHE A 208 -25.06 21.76 -5.19
CA PHE A 208 -24.89 20.45 -4.57
C PHE A 208 -24.14 20.62 -3.26
N THR A 209 -24.60 19.92 -2.23
CA THR A 209 -23.93 19.90 -0.93
C THR A 209 -22.78 18.90 -0.93
N TYR A 210 -21.84 19.03 0.01
CA TYR A 210 -20.81 18.01 0.23
C TYR A 210 -21.41 16.60 0.38
N MET A 211 -22.52 16.50 1.11
CA MET A 211 -23.20 15.22 1.33
C MET A 211 -23.71 14.61 0.03
N ASP A 212 -24.16 15.42 -0.92
CA ASP A 212 -24.60 14.93 -2.24
C ASP A 212 -23.44 14.30 -3.02
N HIS A 213 -22.26 14.91 -2.98
CA HIS A 213 -21.05 14.37 -3.60
C HIS A 213 -20.56 13.11 -2.89
N LEU A 214 -20.67 13.07 -1.56
CA LEU A 214 -20.30 11.88 -0.78
C LEU A 214 -21.23 10.69 -1.09
N VAL A 215 -22.54 10.92 -1.17
CA VAL A 215 -23.52 9.91 -1.59
C VAL A 215 -23.25 9.43 -3.02
N PHE A 216 -22.90 10.34 -3.93
CA PHE A 216 -22.47 10.00 -5.29
C PHE A 216 -21.25 9.08 -5.27
N SER A 217 -20.19 9.45 -4.53
CA SER A 217 -18.97 8.65 -4.38
C SER A 217 -19.25 7.25 -3.85
N PHE A 218 -20.11 7.11 -2.83
CA PHE A 218 -20.48 5.80 -2.30
C PHE A 218 -21.16 4.93 -3.35
N HIS A 219 -22.12 5.46 -4.11
CA HIS A 219 -22.79 4.70 -5.16
C HIS A 219 -21.84 4.30 -6.29
N THR A 220 -20.97 5.20 -6.76
CA THR A 220 -20.00 4.88 -7.81
C THR A 220 -18.99 3.86 -7.35
N GLN A 221 -18.47 3.99 -6.12
CA GLN A 221 -17.48 3.05 -5.60
C GLN A 221 -18.08 1.69 -5.30
N THR A 222 -19.34 1.64 -4.87
CA THR A 222 -20.02 0.36 -4.71
C THR A 222 -20.18 -0.36 -6.04
N THR A 223 -20.55 0.37 -7.11
CA THR A 223 -20.58 -0.21 -8.46
C THR A 223 -19.20 -0.71 -8.91
N PHE A 224 -18.13 0.05 -8.64
CA PHE A 224 -16.76 -0.39 -8.93
C PHE A 224 -16.42 -1.70 -8.23
N ILE A 225 -16.65 -1.77 -6.92
CA ILE A 225 -16.38 -2.98 -6.11
C ILE A 225 -17.17 -4.17 -6.62
N ILE A 226 -18.46 -4.00 -6.93
CA ILE A 226 -19.30 -5.08 -7.46
C ILE A 226 -18.76 -5.58 -8.81
N LEU A 227 -18.43 -4.66 -9.73
CA LEU A 227 -17.89 -5.03 -11.05
C LEU A 227 -16.55 -5.77 -10.93
N ILE A 228 -15.63 -5.29 -10.09
CA ILE A 228 -14.33 -5.94 -9.85
C ILE A 228 -14.51 -7.30 -9.17
N THR A 229 -15.44 -7.42 -8.21
CA THR A 229 -15.71 -8.70 -7.54
C THR A 229 -16.25 -9.75 -8.53
N ILE A 230 -17.20 -9.35 -9.38
CA ILE A 230 -17.75 -10.25 -10.41
C ILE A 230 -16.67 -10.63 -11.41
N ALA A 231 -15.87 -9.68 -11.89
CA ALA A 231 -14.78 -9.94 -12.81
C ALA A 231 -13.74 -10.88 -12.21
N PHE A 232 -13.39 -10.68 -10.94
CA PHE A 232 -12.48 -11.57 -10.22
C PHE A 232 -13.02 -12.99 -10.15
N ILE A 233 -14.30 -13.19 -9.83
CA ILE A 233 -14.91 -14.53 -9.82
C ILE A 233 -14.86 -15.17 -11.19
N ILE A 234 -15.14 -14.42 -12.27
CA ILE A 234 -15.08 -14.92 -13.64
C ILE A 234 -13.66 -15.34 -14.02
N ASP A 235 -12.65 -14.54 -13.70
CA ASP A 235 -11.26 -14.82 -14.06
C ASP A 235 -10.75 -16.09 -13.36
N ASN A 236 -11.19 -16.36 -12.12
CA ASN A 236 -10.83 -17.60 -11.41
C ASN A 236 -11.55 -18.86 -11.96
N ILE A 237 -12.63 -18.72 -12.74
CA ILE A 237 -13.39 -19.86 -13.28
C ILE A 237 -13.07 -20.10 -14.77
N ALA A 238 -12.97 -19.03 -15.55
CA ALA A 238 -12.96 -19.07 -17.01
C ALA A 238 -11.66 -18.54 -17.64
N GLU A 239 -10.67 -18.13 -16.82
CA GLU A 239 -9.38 -17.55 -17.28
C GLU A 239 -9.54 -16.43 -18.34
N LEU A 240 -10.68 -15.74 -18.31
CA LEU A 240 -10.94 -14.59 -19.16
C LEU A 240 -10.15 -13.39 -18.64
N SER A 241 -9.99 -12.35 -19.46
CA SER A 241 -9.46 -11.05 -19.00
C SER A 241 -10.59 -10.14 -18.51
N ALA A 242 -11.49 -10.67 -17.67
CA ALA A 242 -12.72 -9.99 -17.28
C ALA A 242 -12.44 -8.74 -16.44
N ILE A 243 -11.33 -8.68 -15.68
CA ILE A 243 -10.91 -7.46 -14.97
C ILE A 243 -10.76 -6.27 -15.93
N SER A 244 -10.07 -6.45 -17.06
CA SER A 244 -9.87 -5.39 -18.06
C SER A 244 -11.20 -4.90 -18.63
N ILE A 245 -12.12 -5.83 -18.91
CA ILE A 245 -13.48 -5.52 -19.39
C ILE A 245 -14.26 -4.75 -18.33
N ALA A 246 -14.19 -5.16 -17.07
CA ALA A 246 -14.86 -4.49 -15.95
C ALA A 246 -14.33 -3.07 -15.73
N LEU A 247 -13.04 -2.82 -15.90
CA LEU A 247 -12.46 -1.48 -15.85
C LEU A 247 -13.03 -0.57 -16.94
N ILE A 248 -13.10 -1.05 -18.18
CA ILE A 248 -13.69 -0.30 -19.30
C ILE A 248 -15.17 -0.01 -19.03
N LEU A 249 -15.93 -1.02 -18.61
CA LEU A 249 -17.35 -0.87 -18.25
C LEU A 249 -17.55 0.14 -17.12
N PHE A 250 -16.68 0.13 -16.11
CA PHE A 250 -16.73 1.08 -15.02
C PHE A 250 -16.46 2.51 -15.48
N LEU A 251 -15.46 2.74 -16.34
CA LEU A 251 -15.19 4.08 -16.89
C LEU A 251 -16.40 4.62 -17.67
N LEU A 252 -17.04 3.78 -18.49
CA LEU A 252 -18.28 4.12 -19.20
C LEU A 252 -19.43 4.41 -18.23
N TYR A 253 -19.56 3.61 -17.17
CA TYR A 253 -20.55 3.81 -16.12
C TYR A 253 -20.34 5.15 -15.39
N LEU A 254 -19.11 5.43 -14.95
CA LEU A 254 -18.75 6.64 -14.21
C LEU A 254 -19.03 7.90 -15.03
N TYR A 255 -18.65 7.91 -16.32
CA TYR A 255 -18.99 9.01 -17.22
C TYR A 255 -20.51 9.24 -17.30
N LYS A 256 -21.29 8.18 -17.54
CA LYS A 256 -22.75 8.28 -17.60
C LYS A 256 -23.35 8.72 -16.26
N ALA A 257 -22.80 8.25 -15.14
CA ALA A 257 -23.28 8.58 -13.80
C ALA A 257 -23.06 10.07 -13.49
N MET A 258 -21.86 10.59 -13.77
CA MET A 258 -21.56 12.01 -13.63
C MET A 258 -22.51 12.86 -14.49
N ARG A 259 -22.72 12.48 -15.75
CA ARG A 259 -23.60 13.22 -16.65
C ARG A 259 -25.04 13.27 -16.14
N ASN A 260 -25.59 12.12 -15.73
CA ASN A 260 -26.99 12.00 -15.31
C ASN A 260 -27.26 12.63 -13.95
N PHE A 261 -26.27 12.60 -13.05
CA PHE A 261 -26.38 13.16 -11.72
C PHE A 261 -26.21 14.68 -11.73
N TYR A 262 -25.13 15.20 -12.33
CA TYR A 262 -24.84 16.63 -12.37
C TYR A 262 -25.53 17.40 -13.51
N GLN A 263 -26.19 16.69 -14.43
CA GLN A 263 -26.97 17.24 -15.53
C GLN A 263 -26.19 18.26 -16.38
N GLN A 264 -24.95 17.91 -16.75
CA GLN A 264 -24.08 18.78 -17.55
C GLN A 264 -24.01 18.35 -19.02
N GLY A 265 -23.66 19.31 -19.88
CA GLY A 265 -23.33 19.05 -21.28
C GLY A 265 -22.15 18.07 -21.41
N ARG A 266 -22.07 17.37 -22.55
CA ARG A 266 -21.07 16.31 -22.79
C ARG A 266 -19.63 16.82 -22.64
N PHE A 267 -19.31 17.94 -23.27
CA PHE A 267 -17.97 18.52 -23.23
C PHE A 267 -17.51 18.83 -21.80
N LYS A 268 -18.32 19.57 -21.03
CA LYS A 268 -18.02 19.88 -19.62
C LYS A 268 -17.87 18.61 -18.78
N THR A 269 -18.68 17.59 -19.04
CA THR A 269 -18.60 16.32 -18.31
C THR A 269 -17.31 15.57 -18.64
N ILE A 270 -16.88 15.52 -19.90
CA ILE A 270 -15.63 14.85 -20.31
C ILE A 270 -14.43 15.53 -19.63
N VAL A 271 -14.33 16.86 -19.68
CA VAL A 271 -13.23 17.61 -19.03
C VAL A 271 -13.18 17.29 -17.54
N LYS A 272 -14.33 17.36 -16.85
CA LYS A 272 -14.43 17.04 -15.43
C LYS A 272 -14.14 15.57 -15.12
N PHE A 273 -14.56 14.66 -15.98
CA PHE A 273 -14.28 13.23 -15.86
C PHE A 273 -12.79 12.95 -15.93
N THR A 274 -12.07 13.55 -16.88
CA THR A 274 -10.61 13.40 -16.99
C THR A 274 -9.91 13.94 -15.74
N ILE A 275 -10.24 15.17 -15.32
CA ILE A 275 -9.67 15.78 -14.10
C ILE A 275 -9.93 14.89 -12.88
N LEU A 276 -11.16 14.38 -12.73
CA LEU A 276 -11.52 13.55 -11.59
C LEU A 276 -10.75 12.23 -11.56
N ASN A 277 -10.57 11.57 -12.70
CA ASN A 277 -9.77 10.34 -12.78
C ASN A 277 -8.28 10.59 -12.49
N SER A 278 -7.72 11.73 -12.91
CA SER A 278 -6.35 12.12 -12.54
C SER A 278 -6.20 12.28 -11.03
N PHE A 279 -7.14 12.98 -10.37
CA PHE A 279 -7.13 13.11 -8.91
C PHE A 279 -7.32 11.76 -8.20
N PHE A 280 -8.21 10.91 -8.73
CA PHE A 280 -8.40 9.56 -8.20
C PHE A 280 -7.10 8.76 -8.23
N PHE A 281 -6.37 8.79 -9.35
CA PHE A 281 -5.09 8.09 -9.49
C PHE A 281 -4.03 8.62 -8.51
N ILE A 282 -3.88 9.95 -8.40
CA ILE A 282 -2.93 10.57 -7.46
C ILE A 282 -3.27 10.17 -6.02
N LEU A 283 -4.54 10.27 -5.62
CA LEU A 283 -4.97 9.88 -4.28
C LEU A 283 -4.79 8.38 -4.04
N ALA A 284 -5.00 7.54 -5.05
CA ALA A 284 -4.81 6.10 -4.93
C ALA A 284 -3.33 5.76 -4.68
N VAL A 285 -2.40 6.42 -5.39
CA VAL A 285 -0.96 6.27 -5.14
C VAL A 285 -0.62 6.70 -3.70
N ILE A 286 -1.08 7.87 -3.26
CA ILE A 286 -0.87 8.35 -1.89
C ILE A 286 -1.43 7.36 -0.87
N ALA A 287 -2.65 6.85 -1.08
CA ALA A 287 -3.29 5.91 -0.18
C ALA A 287 -2.52 4.58 -0.10
N ILE A 288 -2.02 4.07 -1.23
CA ILE A 288 -1.18 2.87 -1.27
C ILE A 288 0.15 3.11 -0.55
N THR A 289 0.78 4.28 -0.73
CA THR A 289 2.01 4.63 -0.01
C THR A 289 1.78 4.71 1.49
N ILE A 290 0.71 5.37 1.94
CA ILE A 290 0.34 5.43 3.36
C ILE A 290 0.06 4.02 3.90
N LEU A 291 -0.65 3.18 3.15
CA LEU A 291 -0.95 1.81 3.54
C LEU A 291 0.33 0.98 3.68
N PHE A 292 1.26 1.12 2.74
CA PHE A 292 2.55 0.43 2.76
C PHE A 292 3.36 0.87 3.98
N LEU A 293 3.51 2.17 4.20
CA LEU A 293 4.25 2.72 5.35
C LEU A 293 3.61 2.31 6.69
N ALA A 294 2.30 2.43 6.82
CA ALA A 294 1.59 2.04 8.03
C ALA A 294 1.75 0.53 8.31
N SER A 295 1.71 -0.29 7.27
CA SER A 295 1.95 -1.72 7.38
C SER A 295 3.41 -2.02 7.74
N ALA A 296 4.37 -1.37 7.09
CA ALA A 296 5.80 -1.50 7.40
C ALA A 296 6.21 -0.96 8.79
N ILE A 297 5.34 -0.28 9.52
CA ILE A 297 5.59 0.12 10.92
C ILE A 297 4.92 -0.84 11.92
N THR A 298 3.83 -1.50 11.50
CA THR A 298 2.96 -2.30 12.37
C THR A 298 3.07 -3.81 12.13
N TYR A 299 3.86 -4.23 11.14
CA TYR A 299 4.07 -5.62 10.73
C TYR A 299 5.20 -6.27 11.52
#